data_AF-A0A6N4VFS4-F1
#
_entry.id   AF-A0A6N4VFS4-F1
#
_cell.length_a   1.000
_cell.length_b   1.000
_cell.length_c   1.000
_cell.angle_alpha   90.00
_cell.angle_beta   90.00
_cell.angle_gamma   90.00
#
_symmetry.space_group_name_H-M   'P 1'
#
loop_
_entity.id
_entity.type
_entity.pdbx_description
1 polymer ?
#
loop_
_entity_poly.entity_id
_entity_poly.type
_entity_poly.pdbx_seq_one_letter_code
_entity_poly.pdbx_strand_id
1 'polypeptide(L)'
;MADPSDKFDEVRRAWVARHQGWSLIQRRRAEQLGRRVRARQRSTVAALPDPHDDTSLPPLILRAAKSPTSQVELVVVAILAVCIPLGWLAGVAIKSVLVNLIPQTLRAFPIAALLWSGVALGAPILALYDPAPTFGQMVVVPWLCVQLAAAPVVAGVYGIAEGWLAIPGSDQWWPLTPAEPALSPEDAAEILGPYEITGPPVVEPRPLPDHGERMPRW
;
A
#
# COMPACT_ATOMS: atom_id res chain seq x y z
N MET A 1 0.73 -18.18 -3.69
CA MET A 1 0.00 -17.42 -2.66
C MET A 1 -0.05 -15.98 -3.13
N ALA A 2 -1.23 -15.38 -3.20
CA ALA A 2 -1.36 -13.96 -3.57
C ALA A 2 -0.66 -13.12 -2.48
N ASP A 3 0.20 -12.19 -2.88
CA ASP A 3 0.81 -11.23 -1.99
C ASP A 3 -0.33 -10.35 -1.44
N PRO A 4 -0.50 -10.20 -0.12
CA PRO A 4 -1.56 -9.35 0.41
C PRO A 4 -1.54 -7.89 -0.09
N SER A 5 -0.40 -7.41 -0.61
CA SER A 5 -0.26 -6.13 -1.32
C SER A 5 -1.09 -6.04 -2.62
N ASP A 6 -1.49 -7.19 -3.18
CA ASP A 6 -2.19 -7.36 -4.45
C ASP A 6 -3.59 -6.72 -4.47
N LYS A 7 -4.27 -6.63 -3.32
CA LYS A 7 -5.63 -6.09 -3.21
C LYS A 7 -5.70 -4.61 -3.60
N PHE A 8 -4.64 -3.85 -3.34
CA PHE A 8 -4.64 -2.41 -3.54
C PHE A 8 -4.03 -1.96 -4.87
N ASP A 9 -3.39 -2.88 -5.60
CA ASP A 9 -2.65 -2.56 -6.82
C ASP A 9 -3.52 -1.92 -7.91
N GLU A 10 -4.79 -2.32 -8.03
CA GLU A 10 -5.70 -1.74 -9.01
C GLU A 10 -6.04 -0.28 -8.69
N VAL A 11 -6.36 0.00 -7.43
CA VAL A 11 -6.66 1.36 -6.94
C VAL A 11 -5.42 2.25 -7.02
N ARG A 12 -4.27 1.73 -6.60
CA ARG A 12 -2.97 2.41 -6.70
C ARG A 12 -2.64 2.74 -8.15
N ARG A 13 -2.82 1.79 -9.07
CA ARG A 13 -2.60 2.01 -10.51
C ARG A 13 -3.50 3.10 -11.05
N ALA A 14 -4.79 3.07 -10.74
CA ALA A 14 -5.74 4.07 -11.18
C ALA A 14 -5.36 5.48 -10.67
N TRP A 15 -4.90 5.57 -9.42
CA TRP A 15 -4.42 6.83 -8.86
C TRP A 15 -3.16 7.33 -9.55
N VAL A 16 -2.15 6.48 -9.74
CA VAL A 16 -0.89 6.88 -10.42
C VAL A 16 -1.18 7.29 -11.85
N ALA A 17 -2.00 6.55 -12.58
CA ALA A 17 -2.38 6.88 -13.95
C ALA A 17 -3.12 8.23 -14.06
N ARG A 18 -3.92 8.58 -13.04
CA ARG A 18 -4.61 9.88 -12.97
C ARG A 18 -3.69 11.05 -12.60
N HIS A 19 -2.68 10.80 -11.76
CA HIS A 19 -1.81 11.86 -11.20
C HIS A 19 -0.39 11.89 -11.81
N GLN A 20 -0.08 11.04 -12.79
CA GLN A 20 1.25 10.97 -13.43
C GLN A 20 1.66 12.28 -14.12
N GLY A 21 0.70 13.09 -14.57
CA GLY A 21 0.95 14.31 -15.33
C GLY A 21 1.88 14.06 -16.52
N TRP A 22 2.96 14.83 -16.60
CA TRP A 22 3.99 14.69 -17.62
C TRP A 22 5.11 13.69 -17.24
N SER A 23 5.11 13.14 -16.01
CA SER A 23 6.19 12.27 -15.56
C SER A 23 6.16 10.91 -16.23
N LEU A 24 7.22 10.60 -16.97
CA LEU A 24 7.46 9.31 -17.58
C LEU A 24 7.84 8.25 -16.54
N ILE A 25 8.47 8.61 -15.43
CA ILE A 25 8.71 7.69 -14.29
C ILE A 25 7.36 7.19 -13.74
N GLN A 26 6.41 8.11 -13.51
CA GLN A 26 5.08 7.74 -13.01
C GLN A 26 4.29 6.93 -14.03
N ARG A 27 4.39 7.29 -15.32
CA ARG A 27 3.77 6.52 -16.40
C ARG A 27 4.28 5.08 -16.46
N ARG A 28 5.61 4.91 -16.44
CA ARG A 28 6.22 3.59 -16.39
C ARG A 28 5.75 2.79 -15.17
N ARG A 29 5.64 3.45 -14.01
CA ARG A 29 5.15 2.81 -12.78
C ARG A 29 3.71 2.32 -12.93
N ALA A 30 2.81 3.15 -13.47
CA ALA A 30 1.42 2.76 -13.73
C ALA A 30 1.34 1.59 -14.73
N GLU A 31 2.14 1.60 -15.79
CA GLU A 31 2.22 0.50 -16.76
C GLU A 31 2.70 -0.80 -16.12
N GLN A 32 3.77 -0.74 -15.31
CA GLN A 32 4.28 -1.92 -14.58
C GLN A 32 3.25 -2.50 -13.62
N LEU A 33 2.53 -1.65 -12.90
CA LEU A 33 1.48 -2.08 -11.98
C LEU A 33 0.30 -2.68 -12.74
N GLY A 34 -0.11 -2.07 -13.86
CA GLY A 34 -1.17 -2.60 -14.73
C GLY A 34 -0.84 -3.97 -15.33
N ARG A 35 0.42 -4.22 -15.68
CA ARG A 35 0.86 -5.56 -16.10
C ARG A 35 0.70 -6.60 -15.01
N ARG A 36 1.09 -6.28 -13.77
CA ARG A 36 0.95 -7.21 -12.64
C ARG A 36 -0.53 -7.54 -12.38
N VAL A 37 -1.39 -6.52 -12.38
CA VAL A 37 -2.84 -6.68 -12.23
C VAL A 37 -3.42 -7.55 -13.35
N ARG A 38 -3.10 -7.26 -14.61
CA ARG A 38 -3.57 -8.06 -15.76
C ARG A 38 -3.03 -9.48 -15.76
N ALA A 39 -1.74 -9.68 -15.45
CA ALA A 39 -1.15 -11.01 -15.32
C ALA A 39 -1.89 -11.85 -14.27
N ARG A 40 -2.28 -11.25 -13.16
CA ARG A 40 -3.10 -11.89 -12.12
C ARG A 40 -4.50 -12.23 -12.61
N GLN A 41 -5.21 -11.27 -13.22
CA GLN A 41 -6.55 -11.51 -13.78
C GLN A 41 -6.52 -12.63 -14.84
N ARG A 42 -5.49 -12.67 -15.70
CA ARG A 42 -5.25 -13.76 -16.65
C ARG A 42 -5.07 -15.10 -15.95
N SER A 43 -4.32 -15.15 -14.84
CA SER A 43 -4.16 -16.39 -14.08
C SER A 43 -5.47 -16.90 -13.47
N THR A 44 -6.40 -16.01 -13.12
CA THR A 44 -7.72 -16.38 -12.58
C THR A 44 -8.67 -16.88 -13.67
N VAL A 45 -8.63 -16.29 -14.86
CA VAL A 45 -9.60 -16.56 -15.95
C VAL A 45 -9.01 -17.46 -17.07
N ALA A 46 -7.76 -17.91 -16.91
CA ALA A 46 -7.01 -18.67 -17.92
C ALA A 46 -6.97 -18.02 -19.32
N ALA A 47 -6.96 -16.68 -19.37
CA ALA A 47 -6.95 -15.93 -20.61
C ALA A 47 -5.52 -15.82 -21.22
N LEU A 48 -5.43 -15.83 -22.54
CA LEU A 48 -4.15 -15.70 -23.25
C LEU A 48 -3.53 -14.29 -23.08
N PRO A 49 -2.21 -14.16 -22.99
CA PRO A 49 -1.54 -12.86 -23.00
C PRO A 49 -1.67 -12.16 -24.36
N ASP A 50 -2.10 -10.89 -24.36
CA ASP A 50 -2.03 -10.01 -25.54
C ASP A 50 -0.63 -9.35 -25.62
N PRO A 51 0.13 -9.55 -26.72
CA PRO A 51 1.43 -8.93 -26.92
C PRO A 51 1.43 -7.40 -26.94
N HIS A 52 0.33 -6.76 -27.35
CA HIS A 52 0.27 -5.30 -27.48
C HIS A 52 0.15 -4.59 -26.14
N ASP A 53 -0.50 -5.24 -25.19
CA ASP A 53 -0.79 -4.71 -23.87
C ASP A 53 0.43 -4.72 -22.94
N ASP A 54 1.43 -5.54 -23.24
CA ASP A 54 2.62 -5.75 -22.43
C ASP A 54 3.86 -5.04 -23.03
N THR A 55 3.72 -3.79 -23.47
CA THR A 55 4.82 -2.85 -23.79
C THR A 55 5.20 -1.97 -22.59
N SER A 56 6.50 -1.76 -22.35
CA SER A 56 6.99 -1.10 -21.11
C SER A 56 7.95 -0.03 -21.47
N LEU A 57 7.74 1.15 -20.90
CA LEU A 57 8.73 2.20 -20.97
C LEU A 57 10.07 1.74 -20.37
N PRO A 58 11.20 2.07 -21.01
CA PRO A 58 12.52 1.73 -20.50
C PRO A 58 12.79 2.44 -19.15
N PRO A 59 13.61 1.84 -18.27
CA PRO A 59 14.03 2.49 -17.02
C PRO A 59 14.80 3.78 -17.30
N LEU A 60 14.80 4.69 -16.32
CA LEU A 60 15.46 5.99 -16.41
C LEU A 60 16.91 5.89 -16.91
N ILE A 61 17.66 4.89 -16.43
CA ILE A 61 19.09 4.67 -16.76
C ILE A 61 19.28 4.21 -18.22
N LEU A 62 18.33 3.46 -18.79
CA LEU A 62 18.41 2.92 -20.15
C LEU A 62 17.61 3.74 -21.16
N ARG A 63 16.90 4.78 -20.69
CA ARG A 63 16.05 5.62 -21.53
C ARG A 63 16.89 6.72 -22.16
N ALA A 64 16.75 6.90 -23.47
CA ALA A 64 17.36 8.03 -24.15
C ALA A 64 16.83 9.37 -23.60
N ALA A 65 17.71 10.23 -23.10
CA ALA A 65 17.38 11.56 -22.55
C ALA A 65 17.14 12.61 -23.66
N LYS A 66 16.35 12.24 -24.68
CA LYS A 66 16.07 13.09 -25.84
C LYS A 66 14.94 14.09 -25.60
N SER A 67 13.98 13.75 -24.74
CA SER A 67 12.87 14.66 -24.39
C SER A 67 13.25 15.56 -23.20
N PRO A 68 12.79 16.83 -23.16
CA PRO A 68 13.03 17.73 -22.03
C PRO A 68 12.57 17.13 -20.69
N THR A 69 11.39 16.51 -20.69
CA THR A 69 10.87 15.74 -19.55
C THR A 69 11.84 14.69 -19.03
N SER A 70 12.48 13.94 -19.94
CA SER A 70 13.41 12.87 -19.54
C SER A 70 14.67 13.43 -18.90
N GLN A 71 15.15 14.58 -19.38
CA GLN A 71 16.30 15.29 -18.81
C GLN A 71 15.99 15.83 -17.42
N VAL A 72 14.82 16.46 -17.24
CA VAL A 72 14.40 16.97 -15.93
C VAL A 72 14.32 15.83 -14.90
N GLU A 73 13.69 14.71 -15.26
CA GLU A 73 13.62 13.54 -14.38
C GLU A 73 15.02 13.00 -14.02
N LEU A 74 15.93 12.92 -14.98
CA LEU A 74 17.29 12.46 -14.75
C LEU A 74 18.05 13.40 -13.81
N VAL A 75 17.97 14.71 -14.04
CA VAL A 75 18.64 15.73 -13.22
C VAL A 75 18.10 15.70 -11.79
N VAL A 76 16.79 15.64 -11.61
CA VAL A 76 16.17 15.57 -10.26
C VAL A 76 16.63 14.32 -9.52
N VAL A 77 16.60 13.15 -10.18
CA VAL A 77 17.05 11.89 -9.55
C VAL A 77 18.55 11.93 -9.25
N ALA A 78 19.37 12.49 -10.15
CA ALA A 78 20.81 12.62 -9.94
C ALA A 78 21.15 13.55 -8.76
N ILE A 79 20.49 14.70 -8.66
CA ILE A 79 20.66 15.63 -7.53
C ILE A 79 20.30 14.92 -6.22
N LEU A 80 19.14 14.28 -6.15
CA LEU A 80 18.71 13.57 -4.94
C LEU A 80 19.66 12.41 -4.61
N ALA A 81 20.19 11.68 -5.59
CA ALA A 81 21.14 10.60 -5.37
C ALA A 81 22.49 11.09 -4.79
N VAL A 82 22.91 12.30 -5.14
CA VAL A 82 24.14 12.93 -4.60
C VAL A 82 23.89 13.57 -3.23
N CYS A 83 22.76 14.28 -3.08
CA CYS A 83 22.46 15.02 -1.86
C CYS A 83 22.08 14.11 -0.69
N ILE A 84 21.28 13.08 -0.94
CA ILE A 84 20.72 12.20 0.11
C ILE A 84 20.92 10.70 -0.16
N PRO A 85 22.13 10.22 -0.47
CA PRO A 85 22.34 8.81 -0.84
C PRO A 85 21.95 7.84 0.28
N LEU A 86 22.36 8.12 1.52
CA LEU A 86 22.12 7.25 2.66
C LEU A 86 20.64 7.33 3.09
N GLY A 87 20.09 8.54 3.15
CA GLY A 87 18.67 8.76 3.45
C GLY A 87 17.77 8.10 2.40
N TRP A 88 18.16 8.14 1.12
CA TRP A 88 17.40 7.47 0.07
C TRP A 88 17.35 5.96 0.27
N LEU A 89 18.51 5.32 0.44
CA LEU A 89 18.59 3.87 0.65
C LEU A 89 17.81 3.44 1.90
N ALA A 90 17.97 4.17 3.01
CA ALA A 90 17.22 3.94 4.23
C ALA A 90 15.71 4.13 4.01
N GLY A 91 15.27 5.15 3.27
CA GLY A 91 13.87 5.37 2.95
C GLY A 91 13.26 4.26 2.11
N VAL A 92 13.99 3.74 1.13
CA VAL A 92 13.56 2.56 0.34
C VAL A 92 13.45 1.31 1.22
N ALA A 93 14.37 1.12 2.17
CA ALA A 93 14.32 0.02 3.12
C ALA A 93 13.09 0.14 4.05
N ILE A 94 12.89 1.30 4.67
CA ILE A 94 11.71 1.60 5.52
C ILE A 94 10.42 1.33 4.76
N LYS A 95 10.32 1.87 3.53
CA LYS A 95 9.16 1.68 2.67
C LYS A 95 8.92 0.19 2.37
N SER A 96 9.96 -0.58 2.06
CA SER A 96 9.84 -2.02 1.81
C SER A 96 9.32 -2.77 3.04
N VAL A 97 9.85 -2.45 4.22
CA VAL A 97 9.38 -3.04 5.49
C VAL A 97 7.91 -2.70 5.74
N LEU A 98 7.51 -1.44 5.60
CA LEU A 98 6.13 -1.02 5.84
C LEU A 98 5.13 -1.66 4.87
N VAL A 99 5.50 -1.82 3.59
CA VAL A 99 4.65 -2.52 2.62
C VAL A 99 4.45 -3.98 3.01
N ASN A 100 5.49 -4.66 3.52
CA ASN A 100 5.39 -6.05 3.96
C ASN A 100 4.53 -6.23 5.23
N LEU A 101 4.31 -5.16 6.01
CA LEU A 101 3.43 -5.17 7.18
C LEU A 101 1.94 -5.00 6.79
N ILE A 102 1.66 -4.62 5.54
CA ILE A 102 0.29 -4.44 5.04
C ILE A 102 -0.18 -5.76 4.42
N PRO A 103 -1.42 -6.22 4.71
CA PRO A 103 -2.47 -5.62 5.52
C PRO A 103 -2.50 -6.10 6.98
N GLN A 104 -1.54 -6.94 7.38
CA GLN A 104 -1.61 -7.69 8.64
C GLN A 104 -1.55 -6.76 9.86
N THR A 105 -0.48 -5.98 9.99
CA THR A 105 -0.31 -5.03 11.09
C THR A 105 -0.81 -3.65 10.73
N LEU A 106 -0.56 -3.23 9.48
CA LEU A 106 -0.94 -1.93 8.96
C LEU A 106 -2.07 -2.10 7.95
N ARG A 107 -3.14 -1.32 8.10
CA ARG A 107 -4.24 -1.28 7.13
C ARG A 107 -3.86 -0.52 5.85
N ALA A 108 -3.00 0.49 5.99
CA ALA A 108 -2.59 1.39 4.91
C ALA A 108 -1.15 1.88 5.13
N PHE A 109 -0.58 2.62 4.17
CA PHE A 109 0.78 3.12 4.28
C PHE A 109 0.81 4.46 5.06
N PRO A 110 1.62 4.61 6.13
CA PRO A 110 1.57 5.78 7.02
C PRO A 110 2.28 7.01 6.42
N ILE A 111 1.72 7.62 5.36
CA ILE A 111 2.35 8.75 4.66
C ILE A 111 2.50 9.95 5.61
N ALA A 112 1.46 10.28 6.36
CA ALA A 112 1.46 11.44 7.25
C ALA A 112 2.54 11.31 8.34
N ALA A 113 2.62 10.19 9.06
CA ALA A 113 3.65 10.02 10.08
C ALA A 113 5.06 10.04 9.49
N LEU A 114 5.29 9.47 8.30
CA LEU A 114 6.61 9.48 7.67
C LEU A 114 7.07 10.90 7.31
N LEU A 115 6.21 11.70 6.68
CA LEU A 115 6.54 13.08 6.34
C LEU A 115 6.76 13.94 7.57
N TRP A 116 5.89 13.82 8.58
CA TRP A 116 6.02 14.57 9.83
C TRP A 116 7.20 14.11 10.69
N SER A 117 7.57 12.84 10.66
CA SER A 117 8.80 12.36 11.31
C SER A 117 10.03 13.01 10.69
N GLY A 118 10.03 13.21 9.37
CA GLY A 118 11.08 13.97 8.69
C GLY A 118 11.18 15.40 9.19
N VAL A 119 10.05 16.09 9.34
CA VAL A 119 10.01 17.45 9.91
C VAL A 119 10.50 17.45 11.35
N ALA A 120 10.05 16.50 12.17
CA ALA A 120 10.45 16.39 13.58
C ALA A 120 11.94 16.12 13.76
N LEU A 121 12.56 15.35 12.84
CA LEU A 121 14.00 15.10 12.83
C LEU A 121 14.80 16.26 12.23
N GLY A 122 14.23 16.94 11.23
CA GLY A 122 14.86 18.07 10.53
C GLY A 122 14.87 19.37 11.33
N ALA A 123 13.80 19.65 12.07
CA ALA A 123 13.63 20.92 12.79
C ALA A 123 14.72 21.17 13.85
N PRO A 124 15.14 20.19 14.68
CA PRO A 124 16.24 20.39 15.62
C PRO A 124 17.56 20.72 14.93
N ILE A 125 17.82 20.16 13.74
CA ILE A 125 19.04 20.46 12.97
C ILE A 125 19.04 21.93 12.56
N LEU A 126 17.90 22.46 12.10
CA LEU A 126 17.80 23.87 11.71
C LEU A 126 17.83 24.82 12.91
N ALA A 127 17.27 24.42 14.05
CA ALA A 127 17.09 25.29 15.20
C ALA A 127 18.28 25.29 16.17
N LEU A 128 18.99 24.17 16.30
CA LEU A 128 19.97 23.95 17.37
C LEU A 128 21.40 23.71 16.88
N TYR A 129 21.61 23.59 15.56
CA TYR A 129 22.93 23.28 15.04
C TYR A 129 23.86 24.50 15.07
N ASP A 130 24.86 24.45 15.95
CA ASP A 130 25.93 25.44 16.03
C ASP A 130 27.23 24.87 15.42
N PRO A 131 27.65 25.32 14.22
CA PRO A 131 28.84 24.81 13.56
C PRO A 131 30.12 25.39 14.18
N ALA A 132 30.99 24.55 14.78
CA ALA A 132 32.34 25.00 15.11
C ALA A 132 33.23 25.08 13.84
N PRO A 133 34.42 25.72 13.90
CA PRO A 133 35.16 26.16 12.71
C PRO A 133 35.85 25.04 11.91
N THR A 134 35.51 23.77 12.15
CA THR A 134 36.10 22.63 11.44
C THR A 134 35.22 22.23 10.26
N PHE A 135 35.83 21.85 9.14
CA PHE A 135 35.11 21.39 7.94
C PHE A 135 34.13 20.24 8.26
N GLY A 136 34.53 19.31 9.14
CA GLY A 136 33.68 18.19 9.55
C GLY A 136 32.38 18.64 10.21
N GLN A 137 32.45 19.64 11.09
CA GLN A 137 31.26 20.18 11.73
C GLN A 137 30.49 21.09 10.77
N MET A 138 31.13 21.97 10.02
CA MET A 138 30.39 22.82 9.07
C MET A 138 29.60 22.06 7.99
N VAL A 139 30.13 20.93 7.50
CA VAL A 139 29.57 20.25 6.31
C VAL A 139 29.14 18.80 6.60
N VAL A 140 30.02 17.99 7.15
CA VAL A 140 29.79 16.53 7.24
C VAL A 140 28.71 16.20 8.27
N VAL A 141 28.75 16.81 9.44
CA VAL A 141 27.77 16.54 10.51
C VAL A 141 26.34 16.96 10.10
N PRO A 142 26.08 18.20 9.63
CA PRO A 142 24.77 18.58 9.11
C PRO A 142 24.30 17.67 7.98
N TRP A 143 25.20 17.32 7.06
CA TRP A 143 24.87 16.44 5.96
C TRP A 143 24.41 15.06 6.44
N LEU A 144 25.10 14.46 7.42
CA LEU A 144 24.68 13.19 8.04
C LEU A 144 23.33 13.32 8.78
N CYS A 145 23.12 14.39 9.51
CA CYS A 145 21.85 14.63 10.19
C CYS A 145 20.69 14.78 9.18
N VAL A 146 20.94 15.45 8.05
CA VAL A 146 19.97 15.53 6.93
C VAL A 146 19.69 14.14 6.35
N GLN A 147 20.67 13.24 6.26
CA GLN A 147 20.39 11.86 5.81
C GLN A 147 19.38 11.14 6.72
N LEU A 148 19.49 11.33 8.04
CA LEU A 148 18.56 10.75 9.01
C LEU A 148 17.14 11.30 8.85
N ALA A 149 17.00 12.62 8.72
CA ALA A 149 15.71 13.25 8.48
C ALA A 149 15.14 12.88 7.10
N ALA A 150 15.99 12.70 6.08
CA ALA A 150 15.57 12.36 4.73
C ALA A 150 15.01 10.93 4.62
N ALA A 151 15.44 9.99 5.46
CA ALA A 151 14.98 8.59 5.38
C ALA A 151 13.45 8.43 5.46
N PRO A 152 12.75 8.91 6.50
CA PRO A 152 11.30 8.82 6.55
C PRO A 152 10.62 9.70 5.49
N VAL A 153 11.18 10.86 5.13
CA VAL A 153 10.63 11.71 4.05
C VAL A 153 10.63 10.97 2.71
N VAL A 154 11.75 10.35 2.35
CA VAL A 154 11.87 9.57 1.12
C VAL A 154 10.86 8.44 1.12
N ALA A 155 10.72 7.71 2.23
CA ALA A 155 9.71 6.65 2.35
C ALA A 155 8.28 7.19 2.14
N GLY A 156 7.94 8.32 2.73
CA GLY A 156 6.64 8.99 2.57
C GLY A 156 6.38 9.46 1.13
N VAL A 157 7.38 10.09 0.50
CA VAL A 157 7.32 10.50 -0.91
C VAL A 157 7.16 9.30 -1.84
N TYR A 158 7.86 8.19 -1.60
CA TYR A 158 7.63 6.94 -2.32
C TYR A 158 6.22 6.40 -2.09
N GLY A 159 5.69 6.50 -0.88
CA GLY A 159 4.29 6.17 -0.56
C GLY A 159 3.30 6.91 -1.47
N ILE A 160 3.45 8.23 -1.57
CA ILE A 160 2.64 9.06 -2.48
C ILE A 160 2.88 8.65 -3.93
N ALA A 161 4.14 8.57 -4.34
CA ALA A 161 4.53 8.29 -5.71
C ALA A 161 4.04 6.90 -6.20
N GLU A 162 3.86 5.95 -5.29
CA GLU A 162 3.32 4.63 -5.57
C GLU A 162 1.80 4.51 -5.38
N GLY A 163 1.12 5.63 -5.18
CA GLY A 163 -0.33 5.72 -5.14
C GLY A 163 -0.97 5.20 -3.86
N TRP A 164 -0.20 5.06 -2.77
CA TRP A 164 -0.77 4.64 -1.48
C TRP A 164 -1.77 5.66 -0.95
N LEU A 165 -1.66 6.94 -1.32
CA LEU A 165 -2.62 7.99 -0.95
C LEU A 165 -4.05 7.69 -1.43
N ALA A 166 -4.23 6.81 -2.42
CA ALA A 166 -5.54 6.37 -2.88
C ALA A 166 -6.28 5.47 -1.87
N ILE A 167 -5.55 4.89 -0.91
CA ILE A 167 -6.09 3.93 0.06
C ILE A 167 -6.54 4.70 1.31
N PRO A 168 -7.81 4.58 1.73
CA PRO A 168 -8.33 5.26 2.91
C PRO A 168 -7.56 4.87 4.17
N GLY A 169 -7.03 5.88 4.88
CA GLY A 169 -6.21 5.71 6.08
C GLY A 169 -4.72 6.03 5.87
N SER A 170 -4.25 6.22 4.64
CA SER A 170 -2.84 6.59 4.40
C SER A 170 -2.49 8.01 4.85
N ASP A 171 -3.50 8.84 5.06
CA ASP A 171 -3.45 10.18 5.65
C ASP A 171 -3.41 10.17 7.19
N GLN A 172 -3.69 9.03 7.81
CA GLN A 172 -3.61 8.88 9.27
C GLN A 172 -2.15 8.75 9.71
N TRP A 173 -1.89 9.11 10.97
CA TRP A 173 -0.57 9.00 11.55
C TRP A 173 -0.06 7.56 11.51
N TRP A 174 -0.79 6.62 12.12
CA TRP A 174 -0.44 5.20 12.08
C TRP A 174 -1.70 4.35 11.85
N PRO A 175 -1.96 3.92 10.61
CA PRO A 175 -3.19 3.20 10.26
C PRO A 175 -3.07 1.72 10.64
N LEU A 176 -3.22 1.43 11.93
CA LEU A 176 -3.21 0.06 12.44
C LEU A 176 -4.43 -0.71 11.94
N THR A 177 -4.24 -2.00 11.65
CA THR A 177 -5.35 -2.91 11.41
C THR A 177 -6.11 -3.08 12.72
N PRO A 178 -7.43 -2.79 12.76
CA PRO A 178 -8.25 -3.02 13.94
C PRO A 178 -8.17 -4.49 14.37
N ALA A 179 -8.15 -4.76 15.67
CA ALA A 179 -8.27 -6.12 16.17
C ALA A 179 -9.58 -6.72 15.66
N GLU A 180 -9.54 -7.94 15.12
CA GLU A 180 -10.75 -8.65 14.74
C GLU A 180 -11.62 -8.82 15.99
N PRO A 181 -12.88 -8.38 15.98
CA PRO A 181 -13.79 -8.63 17.09
C PRO A 181 -13.85 -10.14 17.31
N ALA A 182 -13.55 -10.59 18.53
CA ALA A 182 -13.79 -11.98 18.89
C ALA A 182 -15.29 -12.21 18.81
N LEU A 183 -15.74 -12.95 17.79
CA LEU A 183 -17.14 -13.34 17.66
C LEU A 183 -17.51 -14.17 18.88
N SER A 184 -18.37 -13.62 19.73
CA SER A 184 -18.97 -14.42 20.79
C SER A 184 -19.94 -15.44 20.16
N PRO A 185 -20.24 -16.56 20.84
CA PRO A 185 -21.21 -17.53 20.35
C PRO A 185 -22.61 -16.91 20.11
N GLU A 186 -22.96 -15.88 20.87
CA GLU A 186 -24.18 -15.10 20.74
C GLU A 186 -24.16 -14.21 19.48
N ASP A 187 -23.06 -13.51 19.19
CA ASP A 187 -22.91 -12.74 17.94
C ASP A 187 -22.93 -13.66 16.70
N ALA A 188 -22.31 -14.83 16.81
CA ALA A 188 -22.31 -15.82 15.73
C ALA A 188 -23.72 -16.36 15.46
N ALA A 189 -24.52 -16.58 16.50
CA ALA A 189 -25.92 -17.00 16.37
C ALA A 189 -26.82 -15.89 15.81
N GLU A 190 -26.51 -14.61 16.06
CA GLU A 190 -27.21 -13.48 15.46
C GLU A 190 -26.88 -13.33 13.96
N ILE A 191 -25.61 -13.47 13.57
CA ILE A 191 -25.14 -13.30 12.19
C ILE A 191 -25.52 -14.49 11.29
N LEU A 192 -25.37 -15.72 11.81
CA LEU A 192 -25.66 -16.94 11.06
C LEU A 192 -27.14 -17.35 11.17
N GLY A 193 -27.91 -16.66 12.02
CA GLY A 193 -29.21 -17.12 12.48
C GLY A 193 -29.10 -18.33 13.41
N PRO A 194 -30.22 -18.77 14.01
CA PRO A 194 -30.27 -20.08 14.62
C PRO A 194 -29.80 -21.09 13.57
N TYR A 195 -28.99 -22.08 13.95
CA TYR A 195 -28.74 -23.27 13.13
C TYR A 195 -30.08 -24.00 12.92
N GLU A 196 -30.98 -23.45 12.12
CA GLU A 196 -32.12 -24.16 11.56
C GLU A 196 -31.55 -25.10 10.48
N ILE A 197 -31.02 -26.22 10.95
CA ILE A 197 -30.66 -27.38 10.13
C ILE A 197 -31.91 -27.96 9.43
N THR A 198 -33.09 -27.49 9.83
CA THR A 198 -34.38 -27.75 9.22
C THR A 198 -34.80 -26.49 8.46
N GLY A 199 -34.61 -26.49 7.14
CA GLY A 199 -35.33 -25.54 6.29
C GLY A 199 -36.84 -25.65 6.52
N PRO A 200 -37.64 -24.66 6.08
CA PRO A 200 -39.09 -24.67 6.27
C PRO A 200 -39.64 -26.02 5.80
N PRO A 201 -40.43 -26.70 6.64
CA PRO A 201 -40.85 -28.06 6.33
C PRO A 201 -41.70 -28.03 5.06
N VAL A 202 -41.33 -28.83 4.06
CA VAL A 202 -42.12 -29.00 2.83
C VAL A 202 -43.51 -29.60 3.14
N VAL A 203 -43.65 -30.21 4.32
CA VAL A 203 -44.88 -30.83 4.81
C VAL A 203 -45.20 -30.24 6.18
N GLU A 204 -46.38 -29.64 6.34
CA GLU A 204 -46.82 -29.14 7.65
C GLU A 204 -46.76 -30.28 8.70
N PRO A 205 -46.07 -30.09 9.83
CA PRO A 205 -46.03 -31.09 10.87
C PRO A 205 -47.43 -31.27 11.44
N ARG A 206 -48.01 -32.45 11.19
CA ARG A 206 -49.30 -32.83 11.75
C ARG A 206 -49.17 -32.88 13.28
N PRO A 207 -50.06 -32.24 14.04
CA PRO A 207 -50.00 -32.31 15.50
C PRO A 207 -50.05 -33.78 15.93
N LEU A 208 -49.15 -34.14 16.85
CA LEU A 208 -49.17 -35.47 17.45
C LEU A 208 -50.52 -35.64 18.17
N PRO A 209 -51.22 -36.76 17.97
CA PRO A 209 -52.45 -37.03 18.72
C PRO A 209 -52.14 -37.08 20.21
N ASP A 210 -53.04 -36.50 21.01
CA ASP A 210 -52.94 -36.54 22.47
C ASP A 210 -52.94 -38.00 22.97
N HIS A 211 -52.24 -38.23 24.08
CA HIS A 211 -52.06 -39.55 24.68
C HIS A 211 -53.42 -40.26 24.88
N GLY A 212 -53.71 -41.23 24.02
CA GLY A 212 -54.92 -42.06 24.10
C GLY A 212 -55.65 -42.24 22.76
N GLU A 213 -55.40 -41.41 21.76
CA GLU A 213 -55.99 -41.59 20.43
C GLU A 213 -55.15 -42.55 19.57
N ARG A 214 -55.78 -43.61 19.07
CA ARG A 214 -55.14 -44.52 18.11
C ARG A 214 -55.07 -43.84 16.74
N MET A 215 -53.87 -43.84 16.14
CA MET A 215 -53.67 -43.44 14.75
C MET A 215 -54.68 -44.16 13.84
N PRO A 216 -55.43 -43.45 12.98
CA PRO A 216 -56.19 -44.12 11.94
C PRO A 216 -55.18 -44.77 11.00
N ARG A 217 -55.29 -46.10 10.84
CA ARG A 217 -54.56 -46.80 9.79
C ARG A 217 -55.00 -46.18 8.48
N TRP A 218 -54.13 -45.45 7.78
CA TRP A 218 -53.75 -45.55 6.36
C TRP A 218 -52.65 -44.51 6.11
#